data_AF-A0A180FC04-F1
#
_entry.id   AF-A0A180FC04-F1
#
_cell.length_a   1.000
_cell.length_b   1.000
_cell.length_c   1.000
_cell.angle_alpha   90.00
_cell.angle_beta   90.00
_cell.angle_gamma   90.00
#
_symmetry.space_group_name_H-M   'P 1'
#
loop_
_entity.id
_entity.type
_entity.pdbx_description
1 polymer ?
#
loop_
_entity_poly.entity_id
_entity_poly.type
_entity_poly.pdbx_seq_one_letter_code
_entity_poly.pdbx_strand_id
1 'polypeptide(L)'
;MSEVKVLGYSERGVFNSIIFYLREHPEKTSGFISTLDINEDFFNDDKVSYTFLNEQSFSEFGTNDWTIIAEKGDEKRVIFIEGKVKTYSGKYDIEEEFDKIKKDKNYEGVSSNIFAQLYYKYLLSELGTQSQIDDSVIGERVKKIGENGIVKKAYKNYILGASSFYYVAILPVILRSDGLIKKFNALEPKMKYKNIKCAYWGCIDSFFRGADATEVIENFKYNKGQIY
;
A
#
# COMPACT_ATOMS: atom_id res chain seq x y z
N MET A 1 -1.18 6.63 -24.60
CA MET A 1 -0.72 5.31 -24.09
C MET A 1 -0.21 5.56 -22.70
N SER A 2 -0.76 4.84 -21.71
CA SER A 2 -0.28 4.90 -20.35
C SER A 2 1.20 4.51 -20.30
N GLU A 3 2.00 5.28 -19.58
CA GLU A 3 3.41 4.97 -19.32
C GLU A 3 3.54 4.57 -17.86
N VAL A 4 4.38 3.57 -17.57
CA VAL A 4 4.69 3.13 -16.22
C VAL A 4 6.18 3.26 -15.97
N LYS A 5 6.54 4.10 -15.01
CA LYS A 5 7.91 4.25 -14.51
C LYS A 5 8.06 3.50 -13.18
N VAL A 6 9.14 2.74 -13.01
CA VAL A 6 9.44 2.03 -11.75
C VAL A 6 10.69 2.62 -11.11
N LEU A 7 10.62 2.93 -9.81
CA LEU A 7 11.72 3.44 -8.98
C LEU A 7 11.80 2.64 -7.68
N GLY A 8 13.03 2.48 -7.16
CA GLY A 8 13.30 1.73 -5.93
C GLY A 8 13.99 0.39 -6.19
N TYR A 9 14.33 -0.29 -5.11
CA TYR A 9 14.84 -1.66 -5.10
C TYR A 9 13.94 -2.47 -4.16
N SER A 10 13.65 -3.72 -4.48
CA SER A 10 12.80 -4.56 -3.63
C SER A 10 13.34 -5.98 -3.53
N GLU A 11 13.25 -6.53 -2.33
CA GLU A 11 13.63 -7.90 -2.00
C GLU A 11 12.43 -8.86 -2.01
N ARG A 12 11.19 -8.36 -2.01
CA ARG A 12 9.96 -9.16 -1.95
C ARG A 12 9.49 -9.61 -3.34
N GLY A 13 9.62 -10.91 -3.61
CA GLY A 13 9.42 -11.51 -4.94
C GLY A 13 8.04 -11.33 -5.58
N VAL A 14 6.95 -11.35 -4.81
CA VAL A 14 5.58 -11.31 -5.37
C VAL A 14 5.24 -9.92 -5.93
N PHE A 15 5.45 -8.86 -5.14
CA PHE A 15 5.23 -7.49 -5.62
C PHE A 15 6.12 -7.15 -6.81
N ASN A 16 7.39 -7.58 -6.78
CA ASN A 16 8.30 -7.41 -7.92
C ASN A 16 7.72 -7.98 -9.22
N SER A 17 7.24 -9.23 -9.20
CA SER A 17 6.66 -9.85 -10.41
C SER A 17 5.48 -9.04 -10.96
N ILE A 18 4.61 -8.53 -10.08
CA ILE A 18 3.46 -7.72 -10.46
C ILE A 18 3.91 -6.37 -11.05
N ILE A 19 4.81 -5.67 -10.35
CA ILE A 19 5.31 -4.33 -10.71
C ILE A 19 5.96 -4.35 -12.10
N PHE A 20 6.83 -5.33 -12.36
CA PHE A 20 7.51 -5.42 -13.64
C PHE A 20 6.59 -5.90 -14.76
N TYR A 21 5.64 -6.81 -14.50
CA TYR A 21 4.62 -7.17 -15.48
C TYR A 21 3.80 -5.93 -15.89
N LEU A 22 3.30 -5.15 -14.93
CA LEU A 22 2.52 -3.95 -15.23
C LEU A 22 3.33 -2.84 -15.89
N ARG A 23 4.65 -2.82 -15.71
CA ARG A 23 5.55 -1.92 -16.45
C ARG A 23 5.59 -2.26 -17.94
N GLU A 24 5.68 -3.54 -18.28
CA GLU A 24 5.68 -4.02 -19.67
C GLU A 24 4.27 -4.05 -20.28
N HIS A 25 3.23 -4.08 -19.43
CA HIS A 25 1.82 -4.04 -19.81
C HIS A 25 1.05 -2.88 -19.13
N PRO A 26 1.41 -1.61 -19.40
CA PRO A 26 0.78 -0.44 -18.76
C PRO A 26 -0.74 -0.41 -18.82
N GLU A 27 -1.33 -0.94 -19.91
CA GLU A 27 -2.77 -1.01 -20.15
C GLU A 27 -3.52 -1.90 -19.14
N LYS A 28 -2.80 -2.75 -18.40
CA LYS A 28 -3.37 -3.60 -17.35
C LYS A 28 -3.42 -2.91 -15.98
N THR A 29 -2.78 -1.75 -15.83
CA THR A 29 -2.66 -1.05 -14.53
C THR A 29 -4.00 -0.65 -13.96
N SER A 30 -4.91 -0.12 -14.79
CA SER A 30 -6.26 0.26 -14.36
C SER A 30 -7.05 -0.95 -13.84
N GLY A 31 -7.02 -2.06 -14.60
CA GLY A 31 -7.64 -3.32 -14.20
C GLY A 31 -7.08 -3.87 -12.89
N PHE A 32 -5.77 -3.77 -12.68
CA PHE A 32 -5.15 -4.12 -11.40
C PHE A 32 -5.65 -3.23 -10.26
N ILE A 33 -5.71 -1.90 -10.45
CA ILE A 33 -6.21 -0.95 -9.44
C ILE A 33 -7.66 -1.26 -9.04
N SER A 34 -8.50 -1.68 -9.99
CA SER A 34 -9.87 -2.14 -9.68
C SER A 34 -9.91 -3.35 -8.75
N THR A 35 -8.92 -4.24 -8.80
CA THR A 35 -8.81 -5.37 -7.84
C THR A 35 -8.55 -4.91 -6.40
N LEU A 36 -8.10 -3.66 -6.21
CA LEU A 36 -7.86 -3.03 -4.92
C LEU A 36 -9.11 -2.33 -4.35
N ASP A 37 -10.29 -2.56 -4.94
CA ASP A 37 -11.54 -1.86 -4.63
C ASP A 37 -11.47 -0.33 -4.86
N ILE A 38 -10.73 0.07 -5.90
CA ILE A 38 -10.61 1.46 -6.34
C ILE A 38 -11.18 1.55 -7.77
N ASN A 39 -12.42 2.02 -7.87
CA ASN A 39 -13.19 2.06 -9.11
C ASN A 39 -13.55 3.50 -9.48
N GLU A 40 -12.54 4.29 -9.84
CA GLU A 40 -12.74 5.69 -10.22
C GLU A 40 -12.36 5.91 -11.68
N ASP A 41 -13.20 6.66 -12.41
CA ASP A 41 -13.03 6.93 -13.85
C ASP A 41 -11.67 7.53 -14.21
N PHE A 42 -11.05 8.26 -13.27
CA PHE A 42 -9.70 8.79 -13.42
C PHE A 42 -8.72 7.71 -13.87
N PHE A 43 -8.74 6.52 -13.25
CA PHE A 43 -7.78 5.46 -13.56
C PHE A 43 -8.06 4.75 -14.88
N ASN A 44 -9.23 4.93 -15.49
CA ASN A 44 -9.61 4.32 -16.76
C ASN A 44 -9.22 5.19 -17.97
N ASP A 45 -8.65 6.38 -17.74
CA ASP A 45 -8.23 7.30 -18.79
C ASP A 45 -6.83 6.96 -19.31
N ASP A 46 -6.69 6.88 -20.63
CA ASP A 46 -5.46 6.48 -21.34
C ASP A 46 -4.33 7.52 -21.29
N LYS A 47 -4.62 8.72 -20.77
CA LYS A 47 -3.66 9.80 -20.52
C LYS A 47 -3.05 9.74 -19.13
N VAL A 48 -3.51 8.85 -18.26
CA VAL A 48 -2.88 8.65 -16.95
C VAL A 48 -1.51 8.01 -17.15
N SER A 49 -0.49 8.66 -16.60
CA SER A 49 0.84 8.09 -16.41
C SER A 49 1.00 7.59 -14.98
N TYR A 50 1.76 6.52 -14.80
CA TYR A 50 2.00 5.92 -13.51
C TYR A 50 3.49 5.94 -13.14
N THR A 51 3.77 6.24 -11.88
CA THR A 51 5.06 5.97 -11.25
C THR A 51 4.87 5.01 -10.09
N PHE A 52 5.62 3.91 -10.10
CA PHE A 52 5.64 2.92 -9.04
C PHE A 52 6.89 3.14 -8.19
N LEU A 53 6.71 3.40 -6.89
CA LEU A 53 7.79 3.37 -5.90
C LEU A 53 7.73 2.03 -5.19
N ASN A 54 8.71 1.19 -5.47
CA ASN A 54 8.83 -0.17 -4.97
C ASN A 54 9.67 -0.17 -3.68
N GLU A 55 9.10 -0.67 -2.57
CA GLU A 55 9.73 -0.71 -1.24
C GLU A 55 10.34 0.64 -0.78
N GLN A 56 9.69 1.76 -1.12
CA GLN A 56 10.19 3.08 -0.73
C GLN A 56 10.07 3.29 0.79
N SER A 57 11.20 3.53 1.44
CA SER A 57 11.25 4.00 2.83
C SER A 57 10.83 5.46 2.93
N PHE A 58 9.93 5.77 3.88
CA PHE A 58 9.55 7.13 4.22
C PHE A 58 9.98 7.49 5.65
N SER A 59 11.18 7.04 6.06
CA SER A 59 11.72 7.29 7.40
C SER A 59 10.77 6.81 8.51
N GLU A 60 10.37 7.69 9.44
CA GLU A 60 9.54 7.30 10.59
C GLU A 60 8.09 6.97 10.22
N PHE A 61 7.69 7.28 8.97
CA PHE A 61 6.43 6.86 8.37
C PHE A 61 6.49 5.43 7.79
N GLY A 62 7.60 4.72 8.00
CA GLY A 62 7.80 3.33 7.61
C GLY A 62 8.10 3.13 6.12
N THR A 63 8.50 1.92 5.78
CA THR A 63 8.63 1.47 4.38
C THR A 63 7.28 1.00 3.88
N ASN A 64 6.94 1.35 2.64
CA ASN A 64 5.72 0.89 2.01
C ASN A 64 6.06 -0.20 1.00
N ASP A 65 5.34 -1.33 1.00
CA ASP A 65 5.61 -2.41 0.04
C ASP A 65 5.53 -1.89 -1.41
N TRP A 66 4.48 -1.16 -1.74
CA TRP A 66 4.35 -0.54 -3.06
C TRP A 66 3.51 0.73 -3.04
N THR A 67 4.04 1.80 -3.62
CA THR A 67 3.31 3.05 -3.84
C THR A 67 3.05 3.24 -5.33
N ILE A 68 1.79 3.45 -5.70
CA ILE A 68 1.39 3.83 -7.07
C ILE A 68 1.04 5.31 -7.07
N ILE A 69 1.69 6.06 -7.95
CA ILE A 69 1.38 7.47 -8.22
C ILE A 69 0.78 7.53 -9.62
N ALA A 70 -0.41 8.09 -9.73
CA ALA A 70 -1.12 8.26 -10.98
C ALA A 70 -1.31 9.76 -11.26
N GLU A 71 -0.85 10.21 -12.42
CA GLU A 71 -0.83 11.63 -12.80
C GLU A 71 -1.55 11.83 -14.13
N LYS A 72 -2.39 12.87 -14.20
CA LYS A 72 -3.08 13.32 -15.41
C LYS A 72 -3.20 14.84 -15.39
N GLY A 73 -2.39 15.52 -16.20
CA GLY A 73 -2.26 16.97 -16.12
C GLY A 73 -1.77 17.37 -14.72
N ASP A 74 -2.49 18.29 -14.07
CA ASP A 74 -2.18 18.75 -12.71
C ASP A 74 -2.81 17.87 -11.61
N GLU A 75 -3.62 16.86 -11.97
CA GLU A 75 -4.22 15.94 -11.00
C GLU A 75 -3.26 14.80 -10.68
N LYS A 76 -3.09 14.53 -9.37
CA LYS A 76 -2.22 13.48 -8.85
C LYS A 76 -2.95 12.67 -7.78
N ARG A 77 -2.90 11.34 -7.90
CA ARG A 77 -3.45 10.40 -6.93
C ARG A 77 -2.38 9.44 -6.47
N VAL A 78 -2.40 9.09 -5.18
CA VAL A 78 -1.42 8.20 -4.57
C VAL A 78 -2.12 7.03 -3.91
N ILE A 79 -1.69 5.81 -4.23
CA ILE A 79 -2.17 4.57 -3.63
C ILE A 79 -0.99 3.98 -2.87
N PHE A 80 -1.10 3.91 -1.54
CA PHE A 80 -0.17 3.18 -0.71
C PHE A 80 -0.68 1.76 -0.49
N ILE A 81 0.13 0.76 -0.82
CA ILE A 81 -0.20 -0.65 -0.69
C ILE A 81 0.73 -1.31 0.32
N GLU A 82 0.14 -1.99 1.28
CA GLU A 82 0.82 -2.84 2.27
C GLU A 82 0.28 -4.27 2.15
N GLY A 83 1.16 -5.22 1.88
CA GLY A 83 0.85 -6.64 1.77
C GLY A 83 1.12 -7.38 3.07
N LYS A 84 0.22 -8.30 3.42
CA LYS A 84 0.45 -9.30 4.46
C LYS A 84 0.40 -10.68 3.83
N VAL A 85 1.30 -11.52 4.30
CA VAL A 85 1.41 -12.93 3.93
C VAL A 85 1.24 -13.75 5.20
N LYS A 86 0.81 -15.00 5.09
CA LYS A 86 0.88 -15.93 6.21
C LYS A 86 2.27 -16.55 6.29
N THR A 87 2.71 -16.90 7.50
CA THR A 87 3.92 -17.71 7.66
C THR A 87 3.62 -19.16 7.26
N TYR A 88 4.62 -19.89 6.78
CA TYR A 88 4.48 -21.26 6.27
C TYR A 88 3.76 -22.22 7.25
N SER A 89 3.91 -21.98 8.55
CA SER A 89 3.30 -22.77 9.64
C SER A 89 2.17 -22.06 10.40
N GLY A 90 1.84 -20.81 10.04
CA GLY A 90 0.92 -19.95 10.78
C GLY A 90 -0.34 -19.59 10.01
N LYS A 91 -1.38 -19.20 10.75
CA LYS A 91 -2.52 -18.49 10.17
C LYS A 91 -2.26 -16.99 10.34
N TYR A 92 -2.60 -16.21 9.33
CA TYR A 92 -2.73 -14.77 9.53
C TYR A 92 -4.09 -14.49 10.14
N ASP A 93 -4.11 -13.83 11.30
CA ASP A 93 -5.33 -13.46 12.00
C ASP A 93 -5.37 -11.95 12.24
N ILE A 94 -6.39 -11.30 11.66
CA ILE A 94 -6.58 -9.86 11.82
C ILE A 94 -6.97 -9.47 13.25
N GLU A 95 -7.62 -10.37 14.01
CA GLU A 95 -7.95 -10.17 15.42
C GLU A 95 -6.68 -10.10 16.26
N GLU A 96 -5.74 -11.04 16.04
CA GLU A 96 -4.45 -11.03 16.73
C GLU A 96 -3.66 -9.76 16.40
N GLU A 97 -3.65 -9.34 15.13
CA GLU A 97 -2.99 -8.10 14.72
C GLU A 97 -3.63 -6.86 15.38
N PHE A 98 -4.94 -6.82 15.50
CA PHE A 98 -5.65 -5.74 16.19
C PHE A 98 -5.39 -5.74 17.70
N ASP A 99 -5.40 -6.90 18.34
CA ASP A 99 -5.13 -7.02 19.77
C ASP A 99 -3.69 -6.64 20.13
N LYS A 100 -2.72 -7.00 19.29
CA LYS A 100 -1.31 -6.61 19.47
C LYS A 100 -1.16 -5.10 19.51
N ILE A 101 -1.66 -4.40 18.49
CA ILE A 101 -1.52 -2.94 18.41
C ILE A 101 -2.31 -2.22 19.51
N LYS A 102 -3.45 -2.78 19.94
CA LYS A 102 -4.25 -2.19 21.03
C LYS A 102 -3.56 -2.33 22.40
N LYS A 103 -2.82 -3.42 22.63
CA LYS A 103 -2.12 -3.70 23.89
C LYS A 103 -0.79 -2.96 23.99
N ASP A 104 -0.08 -2.83 22.88
CA ASP A 104 1.25 -2.24 22.85
C ASP A 104 1.22 -0.76 22.46
N LYS A 105 1.32 0.11 23.47
CA LYS A 105 1.40 1.57 23.29
C LYS A 105 2.80 2.05 22.87
N ASN A 106 3.83 1.22 23.03
CA ASN A 106 5.23 1.58 22.78
C ASN A 106 5.74 1.08 21.43
N TYR A 107 4.93 0.31 20.70
CA TYR A 107 5.20 -0.09 19.32
C TYR A 107 6.34 -1.11 19.16
N GLU A 108 6.71 -1.80 20.24
CA GLU A 108 7.81 -2.75 20.23
C GLU A 108 7.35 -4.07 19.58
N GLY A 109 7.79 -4.29 18.34
CA GLY A 109 7.45 -5.49 17.59
C GLY A 109 6.10 -5.45 16.85
N VAL A 110 5.34 -4.35 16.95
CA VAL A 110 4.13 -4.12 16.13
C VAL A 110 4.41 -3.19 14.94
N SER A 111 5.68 -2.94 14.62
CA SER A 111 6.05 -2.03 13.53
C SER A 111 5.62 -2.48 12.15
N SER A 112 5.60 -3.78 11.93
CA SER A 112 5.10 -4.41 10.72
C SER A 112 3.59 -4.67 10.74
N ASN A 113 2.87 -4.22 11.78
CA ASN A 113 1.43 -4.44 11.89
C ASN A 113 0.67 -3.65 10.81
N ILE A 114 -0.35 -4.28 10.22
CA ILE A 114 -1.10 -3.67 9.10
C ILE A 114 -1.78 -2.35 9.49
N PHE A 115 -2.37 -2.26 10.70
CA PHE A 115 -3.07 -1.06 11.15
C PHE A 115 -2.11 0.12 11.28
N ALA A 116 -0.93 -0.15 11.83
CA ALA A 116 0.07 0.88 12.01
C ALA A 116 0.68 1.35 10.68
N GLN A 117 0.99 0.43 9.77
CA GLN A 117 1.55 0.76 8.47
C GLN A 117 0.60 1.65 7.67
N LEU A 118 -0.69 1.31 7.60
CA LEU A 118 -1.69 2.16 6.94
C LEU A 118 -1.81 3.54 7.61
N TYR A 119 -1.80 3.58 8.94
CA TYR A 119 -1.85 4.86 9.67
C TYR A 119 -0.62 5.73 9.42
N TYR A 120 0.57 5.14 9.28
CA TYR A 120 1.78 5.90 8.95
C TYR A 120 1.73 6.50 7.56
N LYS A 121 1.15 5.80 6.58
CA LYS A 121 0.95 6.39 5.25
C LYS A 121 -0.10 7.50 5.28
N TYR A 122 -1.12 7.37 6.12
CA TYR A 122 -2.05 8.46 6.37
C TYR A 122 -1.34 9.70 6.93
N LEU A 123 -0.54 9.55 7.99
CA LEU A 123 0.23 10.67 8.53
C LEU A 123 1.18 11.28 7.50
N LEU A 124 1.81 10.45 6.66
CA LEU A 124 2.65 10.93 5.56
C LEU A 124 1.86 11.79 4.56
N SER A 125 0.60 11.44 4.26
CA SER A 125 -0.25 12.24 3.37
C SER A 125 -0.64 13.59 3.97
N GLU A 126 -0.79 13.65 5.30
CA GLU A 126 -1.19 14.86 6.04
C GLU A 126 0.01 15.79 6.33
N LEU A 127 1.23 15.34 6.09
CA LEU A 127 2.46 16.07 6.38
C LEU A 127 2.53 17.43 5.63
N GLY A 128 1.96 17.52 4.42
CA GLY A 128 1.98 18.74 3.62
C GLY A 128 3.40 19.31 3.43
N THR A 129 3.58 20.60 3.67
CA THR A 129 4.91 21.24 3.59
C THR A 129 5.71 21.19 4.90
N GLN A 130 5.19 20.50 5.93
CA GLN A 130 5.86 20.37 7.22
C GLN A 130 6.97 19.31 7.16
N SER A 131 7.86 19.32 8.15
CA SER A 131 8.92 18.32 8.31
C SER A 131 8.57 17.19 9.27
N GLN A 132 7.51 17.38 10.08
CA GLN A 132 7.07 16.43 11.08
C GLN A 132 5.57 16.54 11.40
N ILE A 133 5.02 15.51 12.04
CA ILE A 133 3.69 15.47 12.67
C ILE A 133 3.86 15.20 14.17
N ASP A 134 3.20 15.98 15.03
CA ASP A 134 3.45 15.98 16.49
C ASP A 134 2.38 15.29 17.35
N ASP A 135 1.38 14.66 16.76
CA ASP A 135 0.25 14.04 17.47
C ASP A 135 -0.15 12.68 16.88
N SER A 136 0.85 11.85 16.54
CA SER A 136 0.60 10.45 16.20
C SER A 136 -0.02 9.71 17.39
N VAL A 137 -1.11 8.97 17.14
CA VAL A 137 -1.75 8.11 18.17
C VAL A 137 -1.22 6.68 18.18
N ILE A 138 -0.38 6.31 17.21
CA ILE A 138 0.23 4.98 17.09
C ILE A 138 1.77 5.12 17.04
N GLY A 139 2.44 4.45 17.97
CA GLY A 139 3.89 4.51 18.14
C GLY A 139 4.39 5.88 18.60
N GLU A 140 5.58 6.28 18.16
CA GLU A 140 6.15 7.56 18.56
C GLU A 140 5.22 8.73 18.19
N ARG A 141 5.01 9.62 19.17
CA ARG A 141 4.10 10.77 19.05
C ARG A 141 4.52 11.72 17.94
N VAL A 142 5.83 11.92 17.80
CA VAL A 142 6.43 12.75 16.76
C VAL A 142 6.90 11.85 15.62
N LYS A 143 6.56 12.20 14.38
CA LYS A 143 6.96 11.48 13.16
C LYS A 143 7.60 12.43 12.16
N LYS A 144 8.77 12.07 11.63
CA LYS A 144 9.62 12.92 10.77
C LYS A 144 10.00 12.24 9.47
N ILE A 145 10.10 13.04 8.41
CA ILE A 145 10.57 12.59 7.08
C ILE A 145 12.10 12.37 7.04
N GLY A 146 12.81 12.78 8.10
CA GLY A 146 14.26 12.66 8.25
C GLY A 146 15.04 13.58 7.29
N GLU A 147 16.37 13.43 7.30
CA GLU A 147 17.31 14.25 6.50
C GLU A 147 17.79 13.57 5.20
N ASN A 148 17.37 12.33 4.95
CA ASN A 148 17.79 11.58 3.77
C ASN A 148 17.27 12.22 2.47
N GLY A 149 18.18 12.61 1.58
CA GLY A 149 17.83 13.30 0.33
C GLY A 149 16.96 12.49 -0.63
N ILE A 150 17.08 11.16 -0.63
CA ILE A 150 16.23 10.28 -1.46
C ILE A 150 14.79 10.30 -0.92
N VAL A 151 14.62 10.19 0.40
CA VAL A 151 13.31 10.23 1.04
C VAL A 151 12.63 11.58 0.82
N LYS A 152 13.36 12.69 1.04
CA LYS A 152 12.86 14.05 0.77
C LYS A 152 12.45 14.23 -0.70
N LYS A 153 13.25 13.72 -1.64
CA LYS A 153 12.94 13.77 -3.07
C LYS A 153 11.71 12.94 -3.42
N ALA A 154 11.58 11.73 -2.87
CA ALA A 154 10.43 10.87 -3.10
C ALA A 154 9.14 11.54 -2.60
N TYR A 155 9.16 12.07 -1.39
CA TYR A 155 8.02 12.80 -0.83
C TYR A 155 7.66 14.03 -1.66
N LYS A 156 8.63 14.93 -1.91
CA LYS A 156 8.41 16.19 -2.61
C LYS A 156 7.88 15.99 -4.04
N ASN A 157 8.41 15.01 -4.76
CA ASN A 157 8.07 14.84 -6.17
C ASN A 157 6.80 14.02 -6.37
N TYR A 158 6.58 12.99 -5.55
CA TYR A 158 5.56 11.98 -5.82
C TYR A 158 4.39 11.97 -4.84
N ILE A 159 4.57 12.48 -3.61
CA ILE A 159 3.54 12.42 -2.57
C ILE A 159 2.90 13.80 -2.35
N LEU A 160 3.73 14.83 -2.22
CA LEU A 160 3.29 16.19 -1.97
C LEU A 160 2.40 16.71 -3.12
N GLY A 161 1.29 17.34 -2.76
CA GLY A 161 0.35 17.96 -3.70
C GLY A 161 -0.63 16.99 -4.36
N ALA A 162 -0.66 15.70 -3.98
CA ALA A 162 -1.68 14.79 -4.45
C ALA A 162 -3.09 15.21 -3.95
N SER A 163 -4.06 15.17 -4.85
CA SER A 163 -5.45 15.55 -4.56
C SER A 163 -6.24 14.43 -3.88
N SER A 164 -5.75 13.18 -3.95
CA SER A 164 -6.37 12.02 -3.32
C SER A 164 -5.36 10.95 -2.95
N PHE A 165 -5.61 10.29 -1.82
CA PHE A 165 -4.78 9.23 -1.25
C PHE A 165 -5.64 8.00 -0.93
N TYR A 166 -5.14 6.80 -1.22
CA TYR A 166 -5.73 5.52 -0.85
C TYR A 166 -4.75 4.68 -0.04
N TYR A 167 -5.28 3.90 0.89
CA TYR A 167 -4.51 3.10 1.85
C TYR A 167 -5.01 1.67 1.78
N VAL A 168 -4.27 0.83 1.06
CA VAL A 168 -4.71 -0.50 0.67
C VAL A 168 -3.96 -1.54 1.50
N ALA A 169 -4.72 -2.37 2.22
CA ALA A 169 -4.22 -3.64 2.74
C ALA A 169 -4.47 -4.75 1.71
N ILE A 170 -3.45 -5.54 1.39
CA ILE A 170 -3.62 -6.82 0.70
C ILE A 170 -3.42 -7.94 1.71
N LEU A 171 -4.47 -8.71 1.98
CA LEU A 171 -4.46 -9.74 3.02
C LEU A 171 -4.49 -11.16 2.44
N PRO A 172 -3.95 -12.16 3.16
CA PRO A 172 -3.99 -13.57 2.76
C PRO A 172 -5.36 -14.22 3.01
N VAL A 173 -6.20 -13.61 3.86
CA VAL A 173 -7.50 -14.13 4.28
C VAL A 173 -8.63 -13.17 3.92
N ILE A 174 -9.76 -13.72 3.45
CA ILE A 174 -10.96 -12.94 3.18
C ILE A 174 -11.61 -12.56 4.51
N LEU A 175 -11.79 -11.26 4.73
CA LEU A 175 -12.54 -10.74 5.87
C LEU A 175 -14.02 -10.58 5.50
N ARG A 176 -14.90 -10.60 6.52
CA ARG A 176 -16.26 -10.05 6.35
C ARG A 176 -16.14 -8.58 5.95
N SER A 177 -17.07 -8.10 5.13
CA SER A 177 -16.96 -6.90 4.27
C SER A 177 -16.38 -5.63 4.90
N ASP A 178 -16.49 -5.44 6.23
CA ASP A 178 -16.00 -4.26 6.93
C ASP A 178 -15.06 -4.55 8.12
N GLY A 179 -14.54 -5.78 8.25
CA GLY A 179 -13.77 -6.22 9.41
C GLY A 179 -12.52 -5.38 9.67
N LEU A 180 -11.76 -5.03 8.63
CA LEU A 180 -10.58 -4.16 8.74
C LEU A 180 -10.98 -2.74 9.19
N ILE A 181 -11.97 -2.14 8.52
CA ILE A 181 -12.40 -0.76 8.77
C ILE A 181 -12.98 -0.61 10.18
N LYS A 182 -13.81 -1.54 10.63
CA LYS A 182 -14.36 -1.56 12.00
C LYS A 182 -13.26 -1.56 13.05
N LYS A 183 -12.24 -2.40 12.86
CA LYS A 183 -11.07 -2.46 13.75
C LYS A 183 -10.25 -1.19 13.70
N PHE A 184 -10.00 -0.68 12.50
CA PHE A 184 -9.28 0.57 12.31
C PHE A 184 -9.97 1.71 13.05
N ASN A 185 -11.28 1.86 12.91
CA ASN A 185 -12.07 2.88 13.62
C ASN A 185 -12.04 2.70 15.15
N ALA A 186 -11.98 1.46 15.64
CA ALA A 186 -11.88 1.18 17.08
C ALA A 186 -10.51 1.57 17.68
N LEU A 187 -9.49 1.84 16.87
CA LEU A 187 -8.22 2.47 17.30
C LEU A 187 -8.34 4.00 17.39
N GLU A 188 -9.49 4.58 17.02
CA GLU A 188 -9.76 6.02 16.94
C GLU A 188 -8.71 6.86 16.17
N PRO A 189 -8.11 6.38 15.05
CA PRO A 189 -7.26 7.22 14.24
C PRO A 189 -8.15 8.27 13.56
N LYS A 190 -7.75 9.55 13.61
CA LYS A 190 -8.43 10.65 12.92
C LYS A 190 -8.26 10.54 11.39
N MET A 191 -8.72 9.46 10.77
CA MET A 191 -8.51 9.11 9.37
C MET A 191 -9.84 8.92 8.64
N LYS A 192 -9.95 9.43 7.40
CA LYS A 192 -11.14 9.27 6.57
C LYS A 192 -11.24 7.82 6.06
N TYR A 193 -12.12 7.03 6.66
CA TYR A 193 -12.30 5.59 6.36
C TYR A 193 -12.59 5.27 4.90
N LYS A 194 -13.21 6.18 4.14
CA LYS A 194 -13.58 5.96 2.73
C LYS A 194 -12.39 5.66 1.80
N ASN A 195 -11.18 6.03 2.23
CA ASN A 195 -9.95 5.84 1.46
C ASN A 195 -9.14 4.62 1.94
N ILE A 196 -9.59 3.93 3.00
CA ILE A 196 -9.01 2.65 3.43
C ILE A 196 -9.66 1.54 2.61
N LYS A 197 -8.82 0.72 1.98
CA LYS A 197 -9.24 -0.37 1.10
C LYS A 197 -8.64 -1.69 1.58
N CYS A 198 -9.36 -2.77 1.31
CA CYS A 198 -8.92 -4.11 1.65
C CYS A 198 -9.11 -5.01 0.43
N ALA A 199 -8.01 -5.55 -0.06
CA ALA A 199 -7.97 -6.52 -1.13
C ALA A 199 -7.39 -7.84 -0.61
N TYR A 200 -7.48 -8.88 -1.42
CA TYR A 200 -7.01 -10.21 -1.08
C TYR A 200 -6.13 -10.75 -2.18
N TRP A 201 -5.08 -11.48 -1.81
CA TRP A 201 -4.19 -12.10 -2.79
C TRP A 201 -4.92 -13.01 -3.79
N GLY A 202 -6.02 -13.65 -3.38
CA GLY A 202 -6.87 -14.45 -4.27
C GLY A 202 -7.49 -13.65 -5.41
N CYS A 203 -7.96 -12.42 -5.16
CA CYS A 203 -8.52 -11.55 -6.20
C CYS A 203 -7.44 -11.08 -7.18
N ILE A 204 -6.26 -10.77 -6.65
CA ILE A 204 -5.11 -10.33 -7.44
C ILE A 204 -4.59 -11.47 -8.34
N ASP A 205 -4.43 -12.69 -7.79
CA ASP A 205 -4.06 -13.86 -8.59
C ASP A 205 -5.10 -14.17 -9.67
N SER A 206 -6.40 -14.05 -9.35
CA SER A 206 -7.47 -14.26 -10.33
C SER A 206 -7.39 -13.28 -11.49
N PHE A 207 -7.05 -12.01 -11.24
CA PHE A 207 -6.82 -11.01 -12.28
C PHE A 207 -5.65 -11.40 -13.19
N PHE A 208 -4.51 -11.75 -12.63
CA PHE A 208 -3.33 -12.11 -13.42
C PHE A 208 -3.50 -13.42 -14.20
N ARG A 209 -4.26 -14.38 -13.66
CA ARG A 209 -4.70 -15.56 -14.41
C ARG A 209 -5.58 -15.21 -15.61
N GLY A 210 -6.54 -14.31 -15.43
CA GLY A 210 -7.39 -13.84 -16.53
C GLY A 210 -6.66 -13.00 -17.58
N ALA A 211 -5.49 -12.44 -17.22
CA ALA A 211 -4.62 -11.69 -18.12
C ALA A 211 -3.50 -12.55 -18.76
N ASP A 212 -3.48 -13.87 -18.51
CA ASP A 212 -2.45 -14.81 -18.96
C ASP A 212 -1.01 -14.38 -18.62
N ALA A 213 -0.85 -13.71 -17.47
CA ALA A 213 0.42 -13.18 -16.97
C ALA A 213 1.32 -14.30 -16.40
N THR A 214 1.91 -15.11 -17.28
CA THR A 214 2.58 -16.36 -16.93
C THR A 214 3.64 -16.19 -15.83
N GLU A 215 4.50 -15.17 -15.92
CA GLU A 215 5.58 -14.92 -14.97
C GLU A 215 5.04 -14.58 -13.57
N VAL A 216 3.95 -13.81 -13.51
CA VAL A 216 3.27 -13.47 -12.25
C VAL A 216 2.63 -14.73 -11.68
N ILE A 217 1.88 -15.48 -12.49
CA ILE A 217 1.18 -16.70 -12.08
C ILE A 217 2.17 -17.74 -11.52
N GLU A 218 3.34 -17.91 -12.14
CA GLU A 218 4.39 -18.80 -11.65
C GLU A 218 4.96 -18.36 -10.30
N ASN A 219 5.19 -17.07 -10.11
CA ASN A 219 5.65 -16.52 -8.84
C ASN A 219 4.62 -16.72 -7.72
N PHE A 220 3.32 -16.52 -8.00
CA PHE A 220 2.24 -16.85 -7.08
C PHE A 220 2.19 -18.34 -6.72
N LYS A 221 2.39 -19.24 -7.72
CA LYS A 221 2.45 -20.69 -7.48
C LYS A 221 3.63 -21.06 -6.59
N TYR A 222 4.82 -20.51 -6.84
CA TYR A 222 6.02 -20.76 -6.05
C TYR A 222 5.81 -20.36 -4.58
N ASN A 223 5.16 -19.22 -4.34
CA ASN A 223 4.93 -18.67 -3.00
C ASN A 223 3.58 -19.06 -2.37
N LYS A 224 2.84 -20.02 -2.94
CA LYS A 224 1.46 -20.36 -2.53
C LYS A 224 1.33 -20.64 -1.02
N GLY A 225 2.31 -21.31 -0.42
CA GLY A 225 2.31 -21.64 1.01
C GLY A 225 2.45 -20.43 1.96
N GLN A 226 2.88 -19.28 1.44
CA GLN A 226 3.05 -18.04 2.19
C GLN A 226 1.96 -17.01 1.85
N ILE A 227 1.47 -16.99 0.61
CA ILE A 227 0.50 -15.98 0.15
C ILE A 227 -0.93 -16.26 0.65
N TYR A 228 -1.39 -17.52 0.63
CA TYR A 228 -2.79 -17.90 0.88
C TYR A 228 -2.95 -18.78 2.10
#